data_AF-A0A354EMJ5-F1
#
_entry.id   AF-A0A354EMJ5-F1
#
_cell.length_a   1.000
_cell.length_b   1.000
_cell.length_c   1.000
_cell.angle_alpha   90.00
_cell.angle_beta   90.00
_cell.angle_gamma   90.00
#
_symmetry.space_group_name_H-M   'P 1'
#
loop_
_entity.id
_entity.type
_entity.pdbx_description
1 polymer ?
#
loop_
_entity_poly.entity_id
_entity_poly.type
_entity_poly.pdbx_seq_one_letter_code
_entity_poly.pdbx_strand_id
1 'polypeptide(L)'
;MAEISRRVARAHPAFLTALFVAGLVMQMVLSGTTAPPPVRGLVTVLPIAAACLWYWSVFVVSKTAKSRAPMPPWTWLFAVPPIIPLVAVLAGWWMNNSPVALVFFVVFFTVLWFAAQALESADALTRHASAGRMAVTMVLMFCALIGVWILWPKIRRVAGMSAI
;
A
#
# COMPACT_ATOMS: atom_id res chain seq x y z
N MET A 1 16.38 -2.70 -8.12
CA MET A 1 15.15 -2.20 -7.45
C MET A 1 13.95 -2.05 -8.40
N ALA A 2 14.11 -1.40 -9.56
CA ALA A 2 13.00 -1.19 -10.50
C ALA A 2 12.33 -2.50 -10.98
N GLU A 3 13.12 -3.54 -11.27
CA GLU A 3 12.61 -4.83 -11.73
C GLU A 3 11.78 -5.58 -10.66
N ILE A 4 12.25 -5.59 -9.41
CA ILE A 4 11.50 -6.16 -8.27
C ILE A 4 10.18 -5.39 -8.08
N SER A 5 10.23 -4.06 -8.15
CA SER A 5 9.04 -3.20 -8.03
C SER A 5 8.04 -3.47 -9.16
N ARG A 6 8.50 -3.74 -10.39
CA ARG A 6 7.62 -4.15 -11.49
C ARG A 6 6.97 -5.50 -11.23
N ARG A 7 7.72 -6.49 -10.75
CA ARG A 7 7.17 -7.81 -10.42
C ARG A 7 6.11 -7.73 -9.34
N VAL A 8 6.33 -6.91 -8.30
CA VAL A 8 5.36 -6.73 -7.21
C VAL A 8 4.16 -5.89 -7.66
N ALA A 9 4.36 -4.82 -8.43
CA ALA A 9 3.25 -4.03 -8.99
C ALA A 9 2.39 -4.87 -9.96
N ARG A 10 3.03 -5.78 -10.70
CA ARG A 10 2.41 -6.79 -11.57
C ARG A 10 2.24 -8.14 -10.87
N ALA A 11 2.16 -8.19 -9.54
CA ALA A 11 1.81 -9.41 -8.85
C ALA A 11 0.31 -9.66 -9.03
N HIS A 12 -0.07 -10.85 -9.50
CA HIS A 12 -1.48 -11.14 -9.84
C HIS A 12 -2.42 -10.73 -8.69
N PRO A 13 -3.57 -10.07 -8.97
CA PRO A 13 -4.50 -9.60 -7.94
C PRO A 13 -4.88 -10.67 -6.92
N ALA A 14 -5.00 -11.91 -7.37
CA ALA A 14 -5.26 -13.08 -6.53
C ALA A 14 -4.23 -13.28 -5.41
N PHE A 15 -2.94 -12.98 -5.63
CA PHE A 15 -1.92 -13.13 -4.59
C PHE A 15 -2.11 -12.15 -3.44
N LEU A 16 -2.29 -10.86 -3.75
CA LEU A 16 -2.56 -9.84 -2.73
C LEU A 16 -3.90 -10.10 -2.05
N THR A 17 -4.92 -10.50 -2.81
CA THR A 17 -6.23 -10.87 -2.27
C THR A 17 -6.10 -12.06 -1.30
N ALA A 18 -5.40 -13.13 -1.70
CA ALA A 18 -5.17 -14.30 -0.85
C ALA A 18 -4.41 -13.94 0.43
N LEU A 19 -3.41 -13.06 0.34
CA LEU A 19 -2.67 -12.58 1.51
C LEU A 19 -3.54 -11.78 2.47
N PHE A 20 -4.40 -10.89 1.96
CA PHE A 20 -5.35 -10.13 2.78
C PHE A 20 -6.37 -11.05 3.44
N VAL A 21 -6.94 -11.99 2.68
CA VAL A 21 -7.90 -12.97 3.21
C VAL A 21 -7.23 -13.85 4.26
N ALA A 22 -6.02 -14.36 4.01
CA ALA A 22 -5.27 -15.15 4.97
C ALA A 22 -4.96 -14.36 6.25
N GLY A 23 -4.57 -13.08 6.12
CA GLY A 23 -4.34 -12.19 7.27
C GLY A 23 -5.59 -11.96 8.10
N LEU A 24 -6.75 -11.71 7.45
CA LEU A 24 -8.04 -11.57 8.12
C LEU A 24 -8.46 -12.85 8.85
N VAL A 25 -8.35 -14.00 8.18
CA VAL A 25 -8.66 -15.32 8.76
C VAL A 25 -7.76 -15.59 9.96
N MET A 26 -6.46 -15.36 9.84
CA MET A 26 -5.51 -15.56 10.93
C MET A 26 -5.78 -14.61 12.09
N GLN A 27 -6.14 -13.34 11.85
CA GLN A 27 -6.57 -12.45 12.92
C GLN A 27 -7.83 -12.95 13.64
N MET A 28 -8.83 -13.45 12.91
CA MET A 28 -10.04 -14.02 13.51
C MET A 28 -9.69 -15.22 14.40
N VAL A 29 -8.86 -16.14 13.91
CA VAL A 29 -8.40 -17.30 14.70
C VAL A 29 -7.61 -16.85 15.94
N LEU A 30 -6.70 -15.88 15.80
CA LEU A 30 -5.90 -15.37 16.90
C LEU A 30 -6.71 -14.57 17.92
N SER A 31 -7.84 -13.98 17.52
CA SER A 31 -8.73 -13.28 18.46
C SER A 31 -9.45 -14.25 19.41
N GLY A 32 -9.62 -15.52 19.01
CA GLY A 32 -10.21 -16.57 19.83
C GLY A 32 -9.20 -17.44 20.58
N THR A 33 -7.90 -17.14 20.51
CA THR A 33 -6.85 -17.95 21.15
C THR A 33 -5.93 -17.10 22.05
N THR A 34 -5.30 -17.73 23.04
CA THR A 34 -4.33 -17.08 23.94
C THR A 34 -2.95 -16.96 23.28
N ALA A 35 -2.90 -16.38 22.08
CA ALA A 35 -1.64 -16.19 21.37
C ALA A 35 -0.79 -15.07 22.03
N PRO A 36 0.54 -15.22 22.11
CA PRO A 36 1.41 -14.19 22.65
C PRO A 36 1.27 -12.85 21.91
N PRO A 37 1.35 -11.70 22.61
CA PRO A 37 1.29 -10.37 22.00
C PRO A 37 2.15 -10.15 20.74
N PRO A 38 3.43 -10.59 20.67
CA PRO A 38 4.25 -10.40 19.47
C PRO A 38 3.72 -11.19 18.26
N VAL A 39 3.15 -12.38 18.47
CA VAL A 39 2.56 -13.20 17.39
C VAL A 39 1.34 -12.49 16.80
N ARG A 40 0.48 -11.93 17.67
CA ARG A 40 -0.69 -11.13 17.25
C ARG A 40 -0.27 -9.86 16.51
N GLY A 41 0.80 -9.21 16.96
CA GLY A 41 1.39 -8.06 16.30
C GLY A 41 1.86 -8.39 14.89
N LEU A 42 2.66 -9.44 14.73
CA LEU A 42 3.18 -9.87 13.42
C LEU A 42 2.06 -10.20 12.43
N VAL A 43 1.05 -10.97 12.85
CA VAL A 43 -0.08 -11.32 11.96
C VAL A 43 -0.89 -10.10 11.56
N THR A 44 -1.01 -9.10 12.43
CA THR A 44 -1.69 -7.83 12.11
C THR A 44 -0.88 -6.94 11.16
N VAL A 45 0.44 -6.91 11.34
CA VAL A 45 1.35 -6.06 10.56
C VAL A 45 1.54 -6.60 9.14
N LEU A 46 1.54 -7.92 8.96
CA LEU A 46 1.82 -8.57 7.69
C LEU A 46 0.94 -8.10 6.50
N PRO A 47 -0.41 -8.06 6.60
CA PRO A 47 -1.25 -7.53 5.53
C PRO A 47 -1.01 -6.03 5.28
N ILE A 48 -0.75 -5.24 6.32
CA ILE A 48 -0.46 -3.81 6.20
C ILE A 48 0.87 -3.60 5.46
N ALA A 49 1.90 -4.35 5.82
CA ALA A 49 3.21 -4.30 5.20
C ALA A 49 3.13 -4.68 3.72
N ALA A 50 2.34 -5.71 3.39
CA ALA A 50 2.13 -6.10 2.00
C ALA A 50 1.36 -5.07 1.18
N ALA A 51 0.31 -4.45 1.76
CA ALA A 51 -0.40 -3.34 1.13
C ALA A 51 0.58 -2.18 0.83
N CYS A 52 1.38 -1.80 1.83
CA CYS A 52 2.37 -0.73 1.69
C CYS A 52 3.45 -1.05 0.67
N LEU A 53 3.93 -2.29 0.62
CA LEU A 53 4.87 -2.76 -0.40
C LEU A 53 4.25 -2.71 -1.81
N TRP A 54 2.97 -3.04 -1.93
CA TRP A 54 2.25 -2.90 -3.20
C TRP A 54 2.09 -1.43 -3.60
N TYR A 55 1.66 -0.55 -2.69
CA TYR A 55 1.54 0.90 -2.95
C TYR A 55 2.89 1.50 -3.34
N TRP A 56 3.97 1.11 -2.65
CA TRP A 56 5.34 1.49 -2.96
C TRP A 56 5.73 1.07 -4.37
N SER A 57 5.44 -0.18 -4.72
CA SER A 57 5.74 -0.72 -6.04
C SER A 57 4.99 0.03 -7.14
N VAL A 58 3.71 0.35 -6.92
CA VAL A 58 2.90 1.16 -7.84
C VAL A 58 3.49 2.57 -7.97
N PHE A 59 3.87 3.20 -6.86
CA PHE A 59 4.50 4.52 -6.86
C PHE A 59 5.81 4.53 -7.67
N VAL A 60 6.72 3.59 -7.40
CA VAL A 60 8.01 3.48 -8.09
C VAL A 60 7.81 3.26 -9.57
N VAL A 61 6.97 2.30 -9.97
CA VAL A 61 6.69 2.01 -11.38
C VAL A 61 6.12 3.25 -12.08
N SER A 62 5.14 3.91 -11.46
CA SER A 62 4.49 5.09 -12.04
C SER A 62 5.43 6.29 -12.18
N LYS A 63 6.30 6.52 -11.19
CA LYS A 63 7.34 7.57 -11.28
C LYS A 63 8.33 7.28 -12.40
N THR A 64 8.83 6.04 -12.47
CA THR A 64 9.80 5.64 -13.51
C THR A 64 9.22 5.65 -14.92
N ALA A 65 7.89 5.54 -15.07
CA ALA A 65 7.22 5.63 -16.37
C ALA A 65 7.24 7.04 -16.96
N LYS A 66 7.30 8.09 -16.12
CA LYS A 66 7.27 9.49 -16.57
C LYS A 66 8.62 10.20 -16.48
N SER A 67 9.47 9.83 -15.53
CA SER A 67 10.76 10.49 -15.31
C SER A 67 11.76 9.56 -14.64
N ARG A 68 13.02 9.64 -15.06
CA ARG A 68 14.17 8.99 -14.39
C ARG A 68 14.75 9.86 -13.26
N ALA A 69 14.05 10.91 -12.84
CA ALA A 69 14.46 11.74 -11.72
C ALA A 69 14.72 10.89 -10.46
N PRO A 70 15.69 11.29 -9.63
CA PRO A 70 15.96 10.59 -8.39
C PRO A 70 14.70 10.49 -7.51
N MET A 71 14.56 9.36 -6.83
CA MET A 71 13.44 9.13 -5.94
C MET A 71 13.46 10.17 -4.80
N PRO A 72 12.30 10.72 -4.43
CA PRO A 72 12.25 11.68 -3.34
C PRO A 72 12.75 11.07 -2.02
N PRO A 73 13.40 11.84 -1.14
CA PRO A 73 13.93 11.32 0.12
C PRO A 73 12.82 10.84 1.06
N TRP A 74 11.58 11.34 0.96
CA TRP A 74 10.45 10.94 1.80
C TRP A 74 9.85 9.58 1.46
N THR A 75 10.41 8.86 0.48
CA THR A 75 9.90 7.57 0.02
C THR A 75 9.90 6.47 1.10
N TRP A 76 10.72 6.61 2.14
CA TRP A 76 10.68 5.74 3.32
C TRP A 76 9.32 5.80 4.07
N LEU A 77 8.50 6.84 3.85
CA LEU A 77 7.16 6.95 4.44
C LEU A 77 6.27 5.75 4.11
N PHE A 78 6.49 5.06 2.99
CA PHE A 78 5.75 3.82 2.66
C PHE A 78 6.00 2.69 3.65
N ALA A 79 7.14 2.67 4.34
CA ALA A 79 7.44 1.66 5.36
C ALA A 79 6.87 2.01 6.74
N VAL A 80 6.41 3.25 6.97
CA VAL A 80 5.99 3.72 8.29
C VAL A 80 4.65 3.11 8.75
N PRO A 81 3.60 3.02 7.91
CA PRO A 81 2.31 2.47 8.35
C PRO A 81 2.38 1.07 8.99
N PRO A 82 3.16 0.09 8.50
CA PRO A 82 3.29 -1.20 9.18
C PRO A 82 4.16 -1.14 10.45
N ILE A 83 5.05 -0.15 10.59
CA ILE A 83 5.90 0.00 11.79
C ILE A 83 5.09 0.54 12.98
N ILE A 84 4.16 1.46 12.75
CA ILE A 84 3.33 2.05 13.81
C ILE A 84 2.59 0.98 14.65
N PRO A 85 1.78 0.06 14.08
CA PRO A 85 1.10 -0.98 14.84
C PRO A 85 2.07 -1.98 15.47
N LEU A 86 3.22 -2.25 14.83
CA LEU A 86 4.26 -3.11 15.41
C LEU A 86 4.81 -2.50 16.71
N VAL A 87 5.20 -1.23 16.67
CA VAL A 87 5.68 -0.49 17.84
C VAL A 87 4.59 -0.37 18.90
N ALA A 88 3.35 -0.08 18.50
CA ALA A 88 2.23 0.01 19.43
C ALA A 88 2.00 -1.30 20.18
N VAL A 89 2.02 -2.45 19.48
CA VAL A 89 1.86 -3.77 20.11
C VAL A 89 3.02 -4.08 21.04
N LEU A 90 4.27 -3.81 20.63
CA LEU A 90 5.45 -4.05 21.46
C LEU A 90 5.51 -3.14 22.69
N ALA A 91 5.04 -1.91 22.58
CA ALA A 91 4.95 -0.94 23.67
C ALA A 91 3.71 -1.14 24.57
N GLY A 92 2.84 -2.10 24.25
CA GLY A 92 1.59 -2.33 24.99
C GLY A 92 0.56 -1.21 24.84
N TRP A 93 0.65 -0.40 23.78
CA TRP A 93 -0.26 0.72 23.54
C TRP A 93 -1.57 0.25 22.92
N TRP A 94 -2.66 0.89 23.36
CA TRP A 94 -3.97 0.71 22.75
C TRP A 94 -4.08 1.52 21.45
N MET A 95 -4.51 0.84 20.37
CA MET A 95 -4.77 1.49 19.08
C MET A 95 -6.25 1.88 18.89
N ASN A 96 -7.14 1.51 19.80
CA ASN A 96 -8.55 1.89 19.68
C ASN A 96 -8.74 3.34 20.13
N ASN A 97 -9.24 4.20 19.23
CA ASN A 97 -9.54 5.62 19.49
C ASN A 97 -8.38 6.39 20.14
N SER A 98 -7.13 6.11 19.73
CA SER A 98 -5.94 6.72 20.31
C SER A 98 -5.21 7.65 19.33
N PRO A 99 -4.35 8.56 19.83
CA PRO A 99 -3.49 9.39 18.98
C PRO A 99 -2.60 8.57 18.03
N VAL A 100 -2.19 7.37 18.45
CA VAL A 100 -1.38 6.45 17.64
C VAL A 100 -2.15 6.01 16.39
N ALA A 101 -3.44 5.71 16.52
CA ALA A 101 -4.29 5.37 15.38
C ALA A 101 -4.50 6.56 14.44
N LEU A 102 -4.66 7.78 14.97
CA LEU A 102 -4.73 8.99 14.16
C LEU A 102 -3.46 9.15 13.31
N VAL A 103 -2.28 9.04 13.95
CA VAL A 103 -0.98 9.12 13.25
C VAL A 103 -0.88 8.03 12.19
N PHE A 104 -1.28 6.80 12.50
CA PHE A 104 -1.34 5.71 11.52
C PHE A 104 -2.17 6.08 10.30
N PHE A 105 -3.42 6.54 10.49
CA PHE A 105 -4.29 6.87 9.37
C PHE A 105 -3.75 8.05 8.57
N VAL A 106 -3.25 9.11 9.21
CA VAL A 106 -2.66 10.27 8.52
C VAL A 106 -1.51 9.83 7.62
N VAL A 107 -0.57 9.04 8.14
CA VAL A 107 0.58 8.55 7.35
C VAL A 107 0.10 7.61 6.24
N PHE A 108 -0.80 6.68 6.55
CA PHE A 108 -1.33 5.72 5.59
C PHE A 108 -2.05 6.39 4.42
N PHE A 109 -2.94 7.35 4.69
CA PHE A 109 -3.64 8.12 3.66
C PHE A 109 -2.69 9.02 2.86
N THR A 110 -1.66 9.58 3.49
CA THR A 110 -0.63 10.36 2.78
C THR A 110 0.12 9.49 1.77
N VAL A 111 0.51 8.28 2.16
CA VAL A 111 1.18 7.32 1.30
C VAL A 111 0.28 6.86 0.14
N LEU A 112 -0.98 6.54 0.44
CA LEU A 112 -2.00 6.21 -0.56
C LEU A 112 -2.19 7.35 -1.56
N TRP A 113 -2.27 8.59 -1.07
CA TRP A 113 -2.41 9.77 -1.91
C TRP A 113 -1.24 9.91 -2.88
N PHE A 114 0.00 9.78 -2.41
CA PHE A 114 1.18 9.85 -3.28
C PHE A 114 1.23 8.72 -4.31
N ALA A 115 0.84 7.50 -3.94
CA ALA A 115 0.77 6.37 -4.86
C ALA A 115 -0.32 6.59 -5.93
N ALA A 116 -1.51 7.03 -5.52
CA ALA A 116 -2.62 7.34 -6.43
C ALA A 116 -2.25 8.51 -7.36
N GLN A 117 -1.70 9.59 -6.83
CA GLN A 117 -1.24 10.73 -7.62
C GLN A 117 -0.20 10.30 -8.65
N ALA A 118 0.78 9.48 -8.26
CA ALA A 118 1.81 8.99 -9.18
C ALA A 118 1.20 8.14 -10.29
N LEU A 119 0.32 7.20 -9.95
CA LEU A 119 -0.35 6.32 -10.91
C LEU A 119 -1.21 7.11 -11.90
N GLU A 120 -2.03 8.04 -11.40
CA GLU A 120 -2.91 8.83 -12.24
C GLU A 120 -2.13 9.82 -13.10
N SER A 121 -1.04 10.37 -12.58
CA SER A 121 -0.17 11.25 -13.35
C SER A 121 0.57 10.48 -14.44
N ALA A 122 0.95 9.22 -14.22
CA ALA A 122 1.61 8.38 -15.21
C ALA A 122 0.67 7.93 -16.33
N ASP A 123 -0.60 7.63 -16.01
CA ASP A 123 -1.61 7.25 -17.00
C ASP A 123 -2.17 8.44 -17.80
N ALA A 124 -2.00 9.68 -17.32
CA ALA A 124 -2.47 10.87 -18.02
C ALA A 124 -1.53 11.27 -19.17
N LEU A 125 -2.03 11.17 -20.41
CA LEU A 125 -1.31 11.44 -21.66
C LEU A 125 -0.80 12.89 -21.81
N THR A 126 -1.48 13.90 -21.27
CA THR A 126 -1.15 15.31 -21.57
C THR A 126 -1.40 16.31 -20.42
N ARG A 127 -1.95 15.92 -19.27
CA ARG A 127 -2.20 16.83 -18.12
C ARG A 127 -1.94 16.17 -16.76
N HIS A 128 -1.86 17.01 -15.73
CA HIS A 128 -1.98 16.57 -14.34
C HIS A 128 -3.36 15.93 -14.14
N ALA A 129 -3.43 14.79 -13.44
CA ALA A 129 -4.71 14.17 -13.15
C ALA A 129 -5.58 15.10 -12.26
N SER A 130 -6.91 15.03 -12.40
CA SER A 130 -7.79 15.80 -11.54
C SER A 130 -7.78 15.25 -10.11
N ALA A 131 -7.93 16.13 -9.12
CA ALA A 131 -7.96 15.73 -7.70
C ALA A 131 -9.05 14.68 -7.41
N GLY A 132 -10.22 14.79 -8.05
CA GLY A 132 -11.30 13.80 -7.92
C GLY A 132 -10.91 12.42 -8.42
N ARG A 133 -10.16 12.33 -9.53
CA ARG A 133 -9.67 11.05 -10.07
C ARG A 133 -8.60 10.44 -9.15
N MET A 134 -7.74 11.26 -8.57
CA MET A 134 -6.78 10.82 -7.54
C MET A 134 -7.49 10.28 -6.30
N ALA A 135 -8.53 10.97 -5.81
CA ALA A 135 -9.32 10.54 -4.67
C ALA A 135 -10.04 9.20 -4.91
N VAL A 136 -10.62 9.00 -6.10
CA VAL A 136 -11.23 7.70 -6.47
C VAL A 136 -10.17 6.58 -6.47
N THR A 137 -9.01 6.81 -7.06
CA THR A 137 -7.93 5.82 -7.06
C THR A 137 -7.39 5.54 -5.67
N MET A 138 -7.30 6.56 -4.82
CA MET A 138 -6.94 6.42 -3.41
C MET A 138 -7.95 5.53 -2.66
N VAL A 139 -9.26 5.76 -2.85
CA VAL A 139 -10.33 4.95 -2.26
C VAL A 139 -10.26 3.50 -2.74
N LEU A 140 -10.00 3.28 -4.04
CA LEU A 140 -9.80 1.94 -4.57
C LEU A 140 -8.58 1.26 -3.92
N MET A 141 -7.45 1.96 -3.83
CA MET A 141 -6.25 1.44 -3.17
C MET A 141 -6.48 1.11 -1.69
N PHE A 142 -7.25 1.94 -0.97
CA PHE A 142 -7.68 1.69 0.40
C PHE A 142 -8.53 0.41 0.49
N CYS A 143 -9.50 0.26 -0.42
CA CYS A 143 -10.33 -0.94 -0.58
C CYS A 143 -9.58 -2.05 -1.36
N ALA A 144 -8.38 -2.43 -0.91
CA ALA A 144 -7.42 -3.23 -1.67
C ALA A 144 -8.01 -4.53 -2.27
N LEU A 145 -8.93 -5.22 -1.57
CA LEU A 145 -9.58 -6.44 -2.08
C LEU A 145 -10.31 -6.22 -3.42
N ILE A 146 -10.92 -5.06 -3.62
CA ILE A 146 -11.61 -4.71 -4.87
C ILE A 146 -10.68 -3.88 -5.76
N GLY A 147 -9.96 -2.93 -5.16
CA GLY A 147 -9.11 -2.00 -5.86
C GLY A 147 -7.97 -2.65 -6.62
N VAL A 148 -7.35 -3.72 -6.09
CA VAL A 148 -6.28 -4.42 -6.81
C VAL A 148 -6.79 -4.97 -8.14
N TRP A 149 -8.01 -5.51 -8.19
CA TRP A 149 -8.60 -6.03 -9.43
C TRP A 149 -8.95 -4.92 -10.42
N ILE A 150 -9.56 -3.83 -9.94
CA ILE A 150 -9.97 -2.70 -10.78
C ILE A 150 -8.75 -1.94 -11.32
N LEU A 151 -7.73 -1.73 -10.50
CA LEU A 151 -6.53 -0.97 -10.86
C LEU A 151 -5.52 -1.79 -11.65
N TRP A 152 -5.64 -3.12 -11.66
CA TRP A 152 -4.72 -4.03 -12.33
C TRP A 152 -4.44 -3.69 -13.81
N PRO A 153 -5.45 -3.48 -14.67
CA PRO A 153 -5.21 -3.16 -16.07
C PRO A 153 -4.45 -1.84 -16.24
N LYS A 154 -4.78 -0.84 -15.40
CA LYS A 154 -4.11 0.47 -15.38
C LYS A 154 -2.65 0.35 -14.95
N ILE A 155 -2.37 -0.39 -13.87
CA ILE A 155 -1.00 -0.63 -13.38
C ILE A 155 -0.18 -1.36 -14.44
N ARG A 156 -0.74 -2.38 -15.12
CA ARG A 156 -0.05 -3.09 -16.22
C ARG A 156 0.29 -2.15 -17.38
N ARG A 157 -0.64 -1.26 -17.75
CA ARG A 157 -0.42 -0.28 -18.82
C ARG A 157 0.73 0.67 -18.48
N VAL A 158 0.70 1.28 -17.30
CA VAL A 158 1.76 2.18 -16.81
C VAL A 158 3.11 1.46 -16.68
N ALA A 159 3.09 0.21 -16.21
CA ALA A 159 4.29 -0.61 -16.13
C ALA A 159 4.86 -1.00 -17.50
N GLY A 160 4.04 -1.02 -18.56
CA GLY A 160 4.47 -1.26 -19.93
C GLY A 160 5.18 -0.05 -20.53
N MET A 161 4.76 1.17 -20.17
CA MET A 161 5.38 2.42 -20.65
C MET A 161 6.81 2.61 -20.14
N SER A 162 7.12 2.08 -18.96
CA SER A 162 8.44 2.23 -18.31
C SER A 162 9.55 1.37 -18.96
N ALA A 163 9.24 0.56 -19.98
CA ALA A 163 10.18 -0.34 -20.66
C ALA A 163 10.87 0.29 -21.88
N ILE A 164 10.52 1.52 -22.24
CA ILE A 164 11.12 2.32 -23.32
C ILE A 164 11.97 3.42 -22.68
#